data_AF-A0A5B7ENV0-F1
#
_entry.id   AF-A0A5B7ENV0-F1
#
_cell.length_a   1.000
_cell.length_b   1.000
_cell.length_c   1.000
_cell.angle_alpha   90.00
_cell.angle_beta   90.00
_cell.angle_gamma   90.00
#
_symmetry.space_group_name_H-M   'P 1'
#
loop_
_entity.id
_entity.type
_entity.pdbx_description
1 polymer ?
#
loop_
_entity_poly.entity_id
_entity_poly.type
_entity_poly.pdbx_seq_one_letter_code
_entity_poly.pdbx_strand_id
1 'polypeptide(L)' 'MGACNPTIWKFFDVLIKEQGLTDIKLNQAQGGHEAPKQRRAYQDTSRRLAVVVHDFVNRPIIDYLRGIAHNFHL' A
#
# COMPACT_ATOMS: atom_id res chain seq x y z
N MET A 1 21.77 28.14 -1.55
CA MET A 1 22.43 27.44 -0.41
C MET A 1 21.46 26.39 0.13
N GLY A 2 21.64 25.08 0.11
CA GLY A 2 22.60 24.17 -0.50
C GLY A 2 21.91 22.79 -0.48
N ALA A 3 21.98 22.03 -1.56
CA ALA A 3 21.44 20.67 -1.59
C ALA A 3 22.32 19.78 -0.71
N CYS A 4 21.82 19.40 0.47
CA CYS A 4 22.49 18.42 1.31
C CYS A 4 22.26 17.04 0.70
N ASN A 5 23.19 16.58 -0.13
CA ASN A 5 23.12 15.23 -0.70
C ASN A 5 23.00 14.21 0.44
N PRO A 6 21.92 13.41 0.51
CA PRO A 6 21.78 12.42 1.55
C PRO A 6 22.95 11.44 1.47
N THR A 7 23.60 11.19 2.59
CA THR A 7 24.67 10.21 2.68
C THR A 7 24.07 8.80 2.71
N ILE A 8 24.89 7.80 2.39
CA ILE A 8 24.51 6.39 2.58
C ILE A 8 24.05 6.10 4.02
N TRP A 9 24.61 6.83 5.00
CA TRP A 9 24.20 6.75 6.40
C TRP A 9 22.77 7.24 6.64
N LYS A 10 22.38 8.39 6.06
CA LYS A 10 20.99 8.86 6.13
C LYS A 10 20.02 7.86 5.51
N PHE A 11 20.44 7.13 4.47
CA PHE A 11 19.64 6.05 3.91
C PHE A 11 19.47 4.90 4.90
N PHE A 12 20.55 4.45 5.56
CA PHE A 12 20.46 3.43 6.61
C PHE A 12 19.58 3.88 7.79
N ASP A 13 19.69 5.12 8.24
CA ASP A 13 18.86 5.65 9.32
C ASP A 13 17.36 5.55 8.97
N VAL A 14 17.00 5.87 7.72
CA VAL A 14 15.64 5.73 7.22
C VAL A 14 15.21 4.27 7.19
N LEU A 15 16.07 3.36 6.72
CA LEU A 15 15.74 1.92 6.70
C LEU A 15 15.49 1.36 8.11
N ILE A 16 16.34 1.70 9.09
CA ILE A 16 16.18 1.27 10.48
C ILE A 16 14.86 1.80 11.05
N LYS A 17 14.54 3.06 10.77
CA LYS A 17 13.28 3.67 11.18
C LYS A 17 12.06 2.96 10.56
N GLU A 18 12.09 2.70 9.27
CA GLU A 18 10.99 2.00 8.58
C GLU A 18 10.83 0.56 9.06
N GLN A 19 11.92 -0.13 9.38
CA GLN A 19 11.88 -1.46 10.01
C GLN A 19 11.17 -1.39 11.37
N GLY A 20 11.55 -0.47 12.25
CA GLY A 20 10.90 -0.31 13.55
C GLY A 20 9.40 0.01 13.44
N LEU A 21 9.00 0.85 12.49
CA LEU A 21 7.59 1.13 12.22
C LEU A 21 6.83 -0.12 11.73
N THR A 22 7.50 -0.97 10.96
CA THR A 22 6.92 -2.23 10.46
C THR A 22 6.74 -3.24 11.59
N ASP A 23 7.73 -3.38 12.46
CA ASP A 23 7.66 -4.28 13.62
C ASP A 23 6.54 -3.86 14.58
N ILE A 24 6.36 -2.56 14.83
CA ILE A 24 5.24 -2.06 15.64
C ILE A 24 3.89 -2.45 15.03
N LYS A 25 3.71 -2.26 13.72
CA LYS A 25 2.46 -2.63 13.02
C LYS A 25 2.19 -4.13 13.09
N LEU A 26 3.23 -4.96 12.94
CA LEU A 26 3.13 -6.41 13.03
C LEU A 26 2.69 -6.85 14.44
N ASN A 27 3.35 -6.32 15.48
CA ASN A 27 3.03 -6.62 16.88
C ASN A 27 1.59 -6.19 17.23
N GLN A 28 1.16 -5.02 16.75
CA GLN A 28 -0.22 -4.55 16.94
C GLN A 28 -1.22 -5.53 16.30
N ALA A 29 -0.97 -5.95 15.06
CA ALA A 29 -1.83 -6.92 14.36
C ALA A 29 -1.87 -8.28 15.07
N GLN A 30 -0.72 -8.79 15.53
CA GLN A 30 -0.63 -10.04 16.29
C GLN A 30 -1.35 -9.96 17.64
N GLY A 31 -1.28 -8.80 18.30
CA GLY A 31 -2.00 -8.52 19.54
C GLY A 31 -3.49 -8.23 19.35
N GLY A 32 -4.04 -8.40 18.15
CA GLY A 32 -5.46 -8.19 17.86
C GLY A 32 -5.91 -6.73 17.88
N HIS A 33 -4.97 -5.77 17.80
CA HIS A 33 -5.34 -4.36 17.68
C HIS A 33 -5.92 -4.11 16.29
N GLU A 34 -7.01 -3.34 16.23
CA GLU A 34 -7.58 -2.92 14.96
C GLU A 34 -6.56 -2.11 14.16
N ALA A 35 -6.44 -2.41 12.86
CA ALA A 35 -5.59 -1.65 11.96
C ALA A 35 -6.03 -0.17 11.94
N PRO A 36 -5.08 0.78 11.87
CA PRO A 36 -5.43 2.19 11.80
C PRO A 36 -6.37 2.46 10.61
N LYS A 37 -7.42 3.25 10.84
CA LYS A 37 -8.44 3.55 9.83
C LYS A 37 -7.77 4.17 8.60
N GLN A 38 -7.72 3.41 7.51
CA GLN A 38 -7.29 3.91 6.21
C GLN A 38 -8.26 5.02 5.74
N ARG A 39 -7.80 6.00 4.95
CA ARG A 39 -8.73 7.00 4.38
C ARG A 39 -9.80 6.28 3.55
N ARG A 40 -11.06 6.70 3.67
CA ARG A 40 -12.21 6.08 2.98
C ARG A 40 -11.97 5.87 1.48
N ALA A 41 -11.39 6.86 0.80
CA ALA A 41 -11.06 6.76 -0.62
C ALA A 41 -10.19 5.53 -0.96
N TYR A 42 -9.18 5.22 -0.12
CA TYR A 42 -8.36 4.04 -0.33
C TYR A 42 -9.11 2.74 -0.02
N GLN A 43 -9.98 2.73 1.00
CA GLN A 43 -10.83 1.57 1.30
C GLN A 43 -11.78 1.26 0.14
N ASP A 44 -12.40 2.29 -0.43
CA ASP A 44 -13.32 2.18 -1.56
C ASP A 44 -12.59 1.68 -2.81
N THR A 45 -11.41 2.23 -3.10
CA THR A 45 -10.54 1.75 -4.19
C THR A 45 -10.13 0.29 -3.98
N SER A 46 -9.69 -0.08 -2.78
CA SER A 46 -9.33 -1.47 -2.45
C SER A 46 -10.52 -2.41 -2.61
N ARG A 47 -11.73 -2.00 -2.19
CA ARG A 47 -12.94 -2.79 -2.36
C ARG A 47 -13.29 -3.00 -3.82
N ARG A 48 -13.23 -1.95 -4.64
CA ARG A 48 -13.46 -2.03 -6.09
C ARG A 48 -12.42 -2.90 -6.78
N LEU A 49 -11.15 -2.77 -6.39
CA LEU A 49 -10.06 -3.57 -6.92
C LEU A 49 -10.24 -5.06 -6.57
N ALA A 50 -10.62 -5.37 -5.34
CA ALA A 50 -10.90 -6.75 -4.91
C ALA A 50 -11.98 -7.41 -5.79
N VAL A 51 -13.05 -6.68 -6.14
CA VAL A 51 -14.09 -7.18 -7.05
C VAL A 51 -13.50 -7.55 -8.43
N VAL A 52 -12.65 -6.70 -9.00
CA VAL A 52 -12.02 -6.96 -10.31
C VAL A 52 -11.05 -8.14 -10.24
N VAL A 53 -10.24 -8.22 -9.17
CA VAL A 53 -9.24 -9.28 -8.97
C VAL A 53 -9.90 -10.63 -8.73
N HIS A 54 -10.94 -10.70 -7.90
CA HIS A 54 -11.67 -11.94 -7.64
C HIS A 54 -12.39 -12.48 -8.88
N ASP A 55 -12.68 -11.63 -9.86
CA ASP A 55 -13.37 -11.98 -11.10
C ASP A 55 -12.42 -12.19 -12.29
N PHE A 56 -11.12 -12.39 -12.03
CA PHE A 56 -10.09 -12.52 -13.08
C PHE A 56 -10.41 -13.63 -14.09
N VAL A 57 -10.79 -14.82 -13.61
CA VAL A 57 -11.02 -16.00 -14.46
C VAL A 57 -12.22 -15.83 -15.39
N ASN A 58 -13.21 -15.00 -15.01
CA ASN A 58 -14.43 -14.81 -15.78
C ASN A 58 -14.38 -13.63 -16.75
N ARG A 59 -13.21 -12.97 -16.88
CA ARG A 59 -13.05 -11.78 -17.73
C ARG A 59 -12.04 -12.00 -18.85
N PRO A 60 -12.32 -11.47 -20.05
CA PRO A 60 -11.29 -11.28 -21.06
C PRO A 60 -10.14 -10.44 -20.49
N ILE A 61 -8.90 -10.81 -20.80
CA ILE A 61 -7.69 -10.18 -20.25
C ILE A 61 -7.66 -8.65 -20.44
N ILE A 62 -8.16 -8.16 -21.58
CA ILE A 62 -8.21 -6.72 -21.88
C ILE A 62 -9.19 -5.98 -20.95
N ASP A 63 -10.36 -6.55 -20.68
CA ASP A 63 -11.36 -5.93 -19.81
C ASP A 63 -10.94 -5.99 -18.34
N TYR A 64 -10.26 -7.06 -17.94
CA TYR A 64 -9.60 -7.15 -16.65
C TYR A 64 -8.58 -6.02 -16.47
N LEU A 65 -7.62 -5.88 -17.40
CA LEU A 65 -6.59 -4.84 -17.33
C LEU A 65 -7.18 -3.42 -17.34
N ARG A 66 -8.23 -3.17 -18.13
CA ARG A 66 -8.95 -1.89 -18.14
C ARG A 66 -9.63 -1.64 -16.79
N GLY A 67 -10.25 -2.65 -16.19
CA GLY A 67 -10.84 -2.59 -14.86
C GLY A 67 -9.81 -2.24 -13.79
N ILE A 68 -8.63 -2.85 -13.84
CA ILE A 68 -7.50 -2.51 -12.97
C ILE A 68 -7.06 -1.06 -13.16
N ALA A 69 -6.83 -0.62 -14.41
CA ALA A 69 -6.38 0.73 -14.72
C ALA A 69 -7.35 1.83 -14.23
N HIS A 70 -8.66 1.58 -14.32
CA HIS A 70 -9.68 2.52 -13.83
C HIS A 70 -9.62 2.72 -12.30
N ASN A 71 -9.08 1.78 -11.53
CA ASN A 71 -8.95 1.91 -10.08
C ASN A 71 -7.72 2.72 -9.64
N PHE A 72 -6.80 3.05 -10.55
CA PHE A 72 -5.61 3.85 -10.24
C PHE A 72 -5.76 5.36 -10.48
N HIS A 73 -6.86 5.80 -11.08
CA HIS A 73 -7.22 7.22 -11.08
C HIS A 73 -7.85 7.57 -9.73
N LEU A 74 -7.03 8.11 -8.83
CA LEU A 74 -7.43 8.68 -7.53
C LEU A 74 -7.97 10.09 -7.69
#